data_AF-A0A7C4M0B3-F1
#
_entry.id   AF-A0A7C4M0B3-F1
#
_cell.length_a   1.000
_cell.length_b   1.000
_cell.length_c   1.000
_cell.angle_alpha   90.00
_cell.angle_beta   90.00
_cell.angle_gamma   90.00
#
_symmetry.space_group_name_H-M   'P 1'
#
loop_
_entity.id
_entity.type
_entity.pdbx_description
1 polymer ?
#
loop_
_entity_poly.entity_id
_entity_poly.type
_entity_poly.pdbx_seq_one_letter_code
_entity_poly.pdbx_strand_id
1 'polypeptide(L)'
;MKTLERHIVPCWYDISFSEKDETLTLKVHEDFIRNYYIVKKDNPIISSAIEKFGYDDFGESLNDDFGFDKVFKKGNEENGFSVFNIDIPQIKIKTEKKCDRCNGSGKDDDLVSGKCLFCEGTGKLHELRWKKAYAISNTFSLFTMQVFYPPEKEVSSALPQILSFNTTTFKGNHGGSIGGVFGIPFCQWLDSFTESTYFEKPSSVMTKVYKKMFGKIDSLDKSRLKVVSFRPGSITLDVPGDACNVYIKGTHIPKPEEGRPFSCHNTDTPAQQLTFICGLAALSDEVRLFLKK
;
A
#
# COMPACT_ATOMS: atom_id res chain seq x y z
N MET A 1 -24.36 -1.08 23.16
CA MET A 1 -23.42 -1.10 22.02
C MET A 1 -22.30 -2.05 22.41
N LYS A 2 -22.17 -3.24 21.81
CA LYS A 2 -21.05 -4.15 22.10
C LYS A 2 -19.77 -3.49 21.57
N THR A 3 -18.75 -3.37 22.40
CA THR A 3 -17.42 -2.94 21.96
C THR A 3 -16.85 -4.03 21.05
N LEU A 4 -16.94 -3.85 19.73
CA LEU A 4 -16.30 -4.74 18.77
C LEU A 4 -14.80 -4.45 18.78
N GLU A 5 -14.01 -5.38 19.32
CA GLU A 5 -12.57 -5.30 19.24
C GLU A 5 -12.12 -5.68 17.83
N ARG A 6 -11.35 -4.80 17.18
CA ARG A 6 -11.02 -4.87 15.72
C ARG A 6 -10.34 -6.15 15.25
N HIS A 7 -9.80 -6.92 16.18
CA HIS A 7 -9.10 -8.17 15.89
C HIS A 7 -10.04 -9.39 15.88
N ILE A 8 -11.33 -9.20 16.16
CA ILE A 8 -12.40 -10.21 16.17
C ILE A 8 -13.59 -9.75 15.29
N VAL A 9 -13.31 -9.16 14.13
CA VAL A 9 -14.35 -8.72 13.19
C VAL A 9 -14.40 -9.62 11.95
N PRO A 10 -15.60 -9.88 11.41
CA PRO A 10 -15.75 -10.45 10.07
C PRO A 10 -15.01 -9.61 9.03
N CYS A 11 -14.47 -10.28 8.01
CA CYS A 11 -13.79 -9.64 6.90
C CYS A 11 -14.78 -8.79 6.09
N TRP A 12 -14.67 -7.47 6.18
CA TRP A 12 -15.47 -6.56 5.35
C TRP A 12 -14.69 -5.96 4.19
N TYR A 13 -13.36 -6.10 4.20
CA TYR A 13 -12.51 -5.90 3.03
C TYR A 13 -11.24 -6.72 3.13
N ASP A 14 -10.61 -7.00 1.99
CA ASP A 14 -9.31 -7.64 1.92
C ASP A 14 -8.44 -6.98 0.84
N ILE A 15 -7.13 -7.12 0.96
CA ILE A 15 -6.18 -6.72 -0.08
C ILE A 15 -5.34 -7.91 -0.51
N SER A 16 -5.11 -8.03 -1.81
CA SER A 16 -4.27 -9.09 -2.42
C SER A 16 -3.44 -8.53 -3.56
N PHE A 17 -2.35 -9.21 -3.94
CA PHE A 17 -1.51 -8.76 -5.04
C PHE A 17 -1.32 -9.86 -6.11
N SER A 18 -1.74 -9.58 -7.35
CA SER A 18 -1.45 -10.46 -8.48
C SER A 18 -0.06 -10.18 -9.02
N GLU A 19 0.88 -11.11 -8.83
CA GLU A 19 2.21 -11.01 -9.44
C GLU A 19 2.19 -11.14 -10.96
N LYS A 20 1.19 -11.85 -11.51
CA LYS A 20 1.04 -12.07 -12.95
C LYS A 20 0.63 -10.78 -13.65
N ASP A 21 -0.34 -10.08 -13.07
CA ASP A 21 -0.94 -8.88 -13.66
C ASP A 21 -0.32 -7.60 -13.06
N GLU A 22 0.60 -7.75 -12.11
CA GLU A 22 1.23 -6.66 -11.34
C GLU A 22 0.22 -5.63 -10.83
N THR A 23 -0.88 -6.15 -10.30
CA THR A 23 -2.08 -5.39 -9.94
C THR A 23 -2.37 -5.60 -8.46
N LEU A 24 -2.61 -4.49 -7.76
CA LEU A 24 -3.13 -4.51 -6.40
C LEU A 24 -4.64 -4.66 -6.48
N THR A 25 -5.19 -5.51 -5.64
CA THR A 25 -6.63 -5.75 -5.58
C THR A 25 -7.16 -5.37 -4.22
N LEU A 26 -8.25 -4.61 -4.20
CA LEU A 26 -9.08 -4.39 -3.02
C LEU A 26 -10.38 -5.18 -3.21
N LYS A 27 -10.70 -6.06 -2.27
CA LYS A 27 -11.97 -6.78 -2.22
C LYS A 27 -12.82 -6.17 -1.12
N VAL A 28 -14.06 -5.80 -1.41
CA VAL A 28 -14.98 -5.20 -0.41
C VAL A 28 -16.23 -6.05 -0.33
N HIS A 29 -16.60 -6.50 0.87
CA HIS A 29 -17.76 -7.36 1.05
C HIS A 29 -19.05 -6.61 0.69
N GLU A 30 -19.97 -7.28 0.01
CA GLU A 30 -21.20 -6.63 -0.49
C GLU A 30 -22.06 -6.03 0.62
N ASP A 31 -22.14 -6.65 1.80
CA ASP A 31 -22.84 -6.05 2.95
C ASP A 31 -22.29 -4.68 3.33
N PHE A 32 -20.97 -4.50 3.24
CA PHE A 32 -20.36 -3.21 3.50
C PHE A 32 -20.78 -2.20 2.42
N ILE A 33 -20.76 -2.60 1.15
CA ILE A 33 -21.19 -1.77 0.02
C ILE A 33 -22.66 -1.35 0.14
N ARG A 34 -23.54 -2.29 0.51
CA ARG A 34 -24.98 -2.03 0.71
C ARG A 34 -25.27 -0.97 1.78
N ASN A 35 -24.38 -0.85 2.77
CA ASN A 35 -24.50 0.14 3.84
C ASN A 35 -23.47 1.28 3.70
N TYR A 36 -22.79 1.38 2.56
CA TYR A 36 -21.73 2.36 2.35
C TYR A 36 -22.31 3.78 2.28
N TYR A 37 -21.74 4.69 3.08
CA TYR A 37 -22.06 6.10 2.97
C TYR A 37 -21.39 6.68 1.72
N ILE A 38 -22.20 7.04 0.72
CA ILE A 38 -21.72 7.66 -0.51
C ILE A 38 -21.15 9.05 -0.18
N VAL A 39 -19.84 9.20 -0.38
CA VAL A 39 -19.18 10.50 -0.30
C VAL A 39 -19.34 11.19 -1.64
N LYS A 40 -20.10 12.28 -1.68
CA LYS A 40 -20.35 13.04 -2.91
C LYS A 40 -19.15 13.92 -3.31
N LYS A 41 -19.04 14.23 -4.60
CA LYS A 41 -18.00 15.07 -5.20
C LYS A 41 -17.99 16.51 -4.64
N ASP A 42 -19.16 17.01 -4.24
CA ASP A 42 -19.34 18.32 -3.60
C ASP A 42 -18.93 18.35 -2.12
N ASN A 43 -18.55 17.22 -1.53
CA ASN A 43 -17.99 17.18 -0.19
C ASN A 43 -16.71 18.04 -0.13
N PRO A 44 -16.55 18.94 0.85
CA PRO A 44 -15.41 19.86 0.92
C PRO A 44 -14.04 19.17 0.90
N ILE A 45 -13.93 17.97 1.49
CA ILE A 45 -12.68 17.20 1.49
C ILE A 45 -12.35 16.74 0.07
N ILE A 46 -13.35 16.26 -0.68
CA ILE A 46 -13.19 15.79 -2.06
C ILE A 46 -12.88 16.95 -2.99
N SER A 47 -13.67 18.03 -2.92
CA SER A 47 -13.47 19.23 -3.73
C SER A 47 -12.09 19.85 -3.50
N SER A 48 -11.64 19.95 -2.23
CA SER A 48 -10.30 20.44 -1.90
C SER A 48 -9.19 19.54 -2.45
N ALA A 49 -9.37 18.21 -2.40
CA ALA A 49 -8.41 17.27 -2.96
C ALA A 49 -8.34 17.38 -4.50
N ILE A 50 -9.48 17.50 -5.17
CA ILE A 50 -9.56 17.71 -6.63
C ILE A 50 -8.76 18.95 -7.03
N GLU A 51 -8.99 20.09 -6.36
CA GLU A 51 -8.27 21.33 -6.65
C GLU A 51 -6.76 21.20 -6.35
N LYS A 52 -6.41 20.72 -5.15
CA LYS A 52 -5.02 20.67 -4.68
C LYS A 52 -4.12 19.74 -5.50
N PHE A 53 -4.66 18.64 -6.00
CA PHE A 53 -3.92 17.63 -6.76
C PHE A 53 -4.21 17.66 -8.25
N GLY A 54 -5.17 18.48 -8.69
CA GLY A 54 -5.57 18.64 -10.08
C GLY A 54 -6.23 17.39 -10.65
N TYR A 55 -7.06 16.70 -9.87
CA TYR A 55 -7.82 15.52 -10.34
C TYR A 55 -8.91 15.93 -11.33
N ASP A 56 -9.19 15.05 -12.29
CA ASP A 56 -10.15 15.33 -13.36
C ASP A 56 -11.55 14.83 -12.97
N ASP A 57 -11.62 13.74 -12.21
CA ASP A 57 -12.87 13.11 -11.83
C ASP A 57 -12.84 12.45 -10.45
N PHE A 58 -14.02 12.09 -9.94
CA PHE A 58 -14.19 11.35 -8.70
C PHE A 58 -15.35 10.35 -8.80
N GLY A 59 -15.07 9.08 -8.57
CA GLY A 59 -16.06 8.01 -8.48
C GLY A 59 -16.64 7.90 -7.07
N GLU A 60 -17.93 8.21 -6.91
CA GLU A 60 -18.61 8.30 -5.61
C GLU A 60 -19.07 6.94 -5.05
N SER A 61 -19.23 5.95 -5.92
CA SER A 61 -19.90 4.67 -5.63
C SER A 61 -18.93 3.50 -5.58
N LEU A 62 -19.11 2.59 -4.62
CA LEU A 62 -18.44 1.28 -4.60
C LEU A 62 -19.14 0.23 -5.48
N ASN A 63 -20.19 0.61 -6.23
CA ASN A 63 -20.78 -0.26 -7.25
C ASN A 63 -20.17 -0.07 -8.64
N ASP A 64 -19.36 0.98 -8.83
CA ASP A 64 -18.70 1.37 -10.08
C ASP A 64 -17.21 1.62 -9.86
N ASP A 65 -16.49 2.13 -10.86
CA ASP A 65 -15.15 2.68 -10.67
C ASP A 65 -15.15 3.75 -9.57
N PHE A 66 -14.26 3.60 -8.60
CA PHE A 66 -14.27 4.39 -7.36
C PHE A 66 -13.04 5.29 -7.21
N GLY A 67 -13.23 6.42 -6.51
CA GLY A 67 -12.15 7.28 -6.05
C GLY A 67 -11.68 8.34 -7.04
N PHE A 68 -10.59 9.02 -6.68
CA PHE A 68 -10.00 10.10 -7.48
C PHE A 68 -9.48 9.56 -8.81
N ASP A 69 -9.81 10.24 -9.91
CA ASP A 69 -9.54 9.81 -11.29
C ASP A 69 -10.01 8.37 -11.58
N LYS A 70 -10.98 7.85 -10.79
CA LYS A 70 -11.55 6.51 -10.95
C LYS A 70 -10.45 5.43 -10.98
N VAL A 71 -9.43 5.56 -10.15
CA VAL A 71 -8.26 4.67 -10.16
C VAL A 71 -8.53 3.28 -9.58
N PHE A 72 -9.63 3.09 -8.85
CA PHE A 72 -10.05 1.75 -8.40
C PHE A 72 -11.06 1.23 -9.42
N LYS A 73 -10.61 0.33 -10.30
CA LYS A 73 -11.40 -0.20 -11.40
C LYS A 73 -12.28 -1.36 -10.94
N LYS A 74 -13.60 -1.21 -11.04
CA LYS A 74 -14.52 -2.28 -10.65
C LYS A 74 -14.31 -3.49 -11.57
N GLY A 75 -14.00 -4.62 -10.95
CA GLY A 75 -13.88 -5.92 -11.60
C GLY A 75 -15.08 -6.80 -11.29
N ASN A 76 -14.85 -8.11 -11.40
CA ASN A 76 -15.87 -9.12 -11.12
C ASN A 76 -16.19 -9.21 -9.62
N GLU A 77 -17.28 -9.92 -9.31
CA GLU A 77 -17.61 -10.30 -7.95
C GLU A 77 -17.08 -11.71 -7.66
N GLU A 78 -16.54 -11.90 -6.45
CA GLU A 78 -15.95 -13.16 -6.02
C GLU A 78 -16.38 -13.46 -4.58
N ASN A 79 -17.13 -14.54 -4.38
CA ASN A 79 -17.51 -15.06 -3.06
C ASN A 79 -18.15 -13.99 -2.13
N GLY A 80 -19.03 -13.14 -2.66
CA GLY A 80 -19.67 -12.07 -1.89
C GLY A 80 -18.83 -10.80 -1.72
N PHE A 81 -17.71 -10.69 -2.45
CA PHE A 81 -16.88 -9.49 -2.49
C PHE A 81 -16.90 -8.84 -3.87
N SER A 82 -17.07 -7.53 -3.90
CA SER A 82 -16.74 -6.71 -5.05
C SER A 82 -15.24 -6.52 -5.17
N VAL A 83 -14.69 -6.84 -6.33
CA VAL A 83 -13.25 -6.71 -6.60
C VAL A 83 -12.96 -5.38 -7.28
N PHE A 84 -11.93 -4.67 -6.81
CA PHE A 84 -11.39 -3.47 -7.43
C PHE A 84 -9.92 -3.69 -7.80
N ASN A 85 -9.60 -3.46 -9.06
CA ASN A 85 -8.26 -3.57 -9.60
C ASN A 85 -7.58 -2.20 -9.60
N ILE A 86 -6.34 -2.15 -9.13
CA ILE A 86 -5.58 -0.92 -8.91
C ILE A 86 -4.24 -1.06 -9.61
N ASP A 87 -4.10 -0.34 -10.73
CA ASP A 87 -2.86 -0.32 -11.51
C ASP A 87 -1.80 0.52 -10.81
N ILE A 88 -0.69 -0.12 -10.44
CA ILE A 88 0.48 0.59 -9.94
C ILE A 88 1.06 1.49 -11.05
N PRO A 89 1.17 2.81 -10.83
CA PRO A 89 1.58 3.74 -11.88
C PRO A 89 3.09 3.72 -12.08
N GLN A 90 3.55 4.10 -13.28
CA GLN A 90 4.92 4.53 -13.46
C GLN A 90 5.02 6.01 -13.05
N ILE A 91 5.93 6.32 -12.11
CA ILE A 91 6.14 7.68 -11.60
C ILE A 91 7.31 8.34 -12.32
N LYS A 92 8.42 7.62 -12.50
CA LYS A 92 9.59 8.13 -13.19
C LYS A 92 9.55 7.75 -14.66
N ILE A 93 9.47 8.76 -15.52
CA ILE A 93 9.38 8.58 -16.97
C ILE A 93 10.63 9.16 -17.62
N LYS A 94 11.28 8.34 -18.44
CA LYS A 94 12.43 8.78 -19.24
C LYS A 94 11.95 9.74 -20.32
N THR A 95 12.57 10.90 -20.41
CA THR A 95 12.32 11.86 -21.49
C THR A 95 13.28 11.65 -22.65
N GLU A 96 13.01 12.29 -23.78
CA GLU A 96 13.94 12.34 -24.91
C GLU A 96 15.00 13.45 -24.79
N LYS A 97 14.88 14.31 -23.76
CA LYS A 97 15.82 15.40 -23.53
C LYS A 97 17.14 14.87 -22.95
N LYS A 98 18.25 15.37 -23.49
CA LYS A 98 19.59 15.07 -22.97
C LYS A 98 19.74 15.59 -21.54
N CYS A 99 20.49 14.87 -20.72
CA CYS A 99 20.88 15.35 -19.41
C CYS A 99 21.89 16.49 -19.54
N ASP A 100 21.55 17.67 -19.04
CA ASP A 100 22.41 18.85 -19.11
C ASP A 100 23.69 18.68 -18.28
N ARG A 101 23.67 17.87 -17.21
CA ARG A 101 24.85 17.65 -16.37
C ARG A 101 25.95 16.85 -17.07
N CYS A 102 25.58 15.85 -17.87
CA CYS A 102 26.55 14.99 -18.57
C CYS A 102 26.52 15.16 -20.09
N ASN A 103 25.80 16.17 -20.60
CA ASN A 103 25.57 16.41 -22.02
C ASN A 103 25.10 15.16 -22.81
N GLY A 104 24.37 14.27 -22.13
CA GLY A 104 23.87 13.04 -22.70
C GLY A 104 24.80 11.83 -22.69
N SER A 105 26.03 11.95 -22.17
CA SER A 105 26.97 10.82 -22.11
C SER A 105 26.54 9.73 -21.12
N GLY A 106 25.74 10.11 -20.11
CA GLY A 106 25.41 9.26 -18.97
C GLY A 106 26.55 9.10 -17.97
N LYS A 107 27.73 9.66 -18.23
CA LYS A 107 28.92 9.47 -17.41
C LYS A 107 29.26 10.71 -16.59
N ASP A 108 29.94 10.50 -15.48
CA ASP A 108 30.49 11.52 -14.61
C ASP A 108 31.79 10.95 -14.02
N ASP A 109 32.92 11.43 -14.54
CA ASP A 109 34.25 10.87 -14.26
C ASP A 109 34.74 11.25 -12.84
N ASP A 110 34.11 12.24 -12.20
CA ASP A 110 34.39 12.64 -10.82
C ASP A 110 33.78 11.66 -9.79
N LEU A 111 32.89 10.78 -10.23
CA LEU A 111 32.20 9.82 -9.37
C LEU A 111 32.82 8.44 -9.51
N VAL A 112 33.01 7.75 -8.37
CA VAL A 112 33.50 6.36 -8.32
C VAL A 112 32.65 5.41 -9.17
N SER A 113 31.34 5.67 -9.29
CA SER A 113 30.44 4.86 -10.11
C SER A 113 30.62 5.07 -11.61
N GLY A 114 31.27 6.16 -12.03
CA GLY A 114 31.37 6.65 -13.41
C GLY A 114 30.02 7.05 -14.02
N LYS A 115 28.92 7.02 -13.26
CA LYS A 115 27.56 7.31 -13.73
C LYS A 115 27.12 8.68 -13.24
N CYS A 116 26.60 9.49 -14.16
CA CYS A 116 25.98 10.75 -13.81
C CYS A 116 24.74 10.51 -12.93
N LEU A 117 24.73 11.08 -11.71
CA LEU A 117 23.64 10.91 -10.73
C LEU A 117 22.32 11.54 -11.20
N PHE A 118 22.37 12.65 -11.94
CA PHE A 118 21.18 13.37 -12.41
C PHE A 118 20.33 12.57 -13.40
N CYS A 119 20.98 11.76 -14.25
CA CYS A 119 20.31 10.90 -15.23
C CYS A 119 20.44 9.41 -14.93
N GLU A 120 21.08 9.07 -13.82
CA GLU A 120 21.38 7.71 -13.37
C GLU A 120 22.02 6.85 -14.46
N GLY A 121 23.03 7.41 -15.13
CA GLY A 121 23.74 6.69 -16.18
C GLY A 121 23.02 6.61 -17.52
N THR A 122 21.82 7.17 -17.68
CA THR A 122 21.02 6.98 -18.90
C THR A 122 21.28 8.01 -20.00
N GLY A 123 21.93 9.12 -19.68
CA GLY A 123 22.14 10.25 -20.59
C GLY A 123 20.88 11.07 -20.89
N LYS A 124 19.70 10.69 -20.38
CA LYS A 124 18.46 11.44 -20.59
C LYS A 124 17.85 11.92 -19.28
N LEU A 125 17.17 13.06 -19.32
CA LEU A 125 16.41 13.57 -18.17
C LEU A 125 15.20 12.69 -17.89
N HIS A 126 14.72 12.74 -16.65
CA HIS A 126 13.50 12.08 -16.22
C HIS A 126 12.48 13.10 -15.75
N GLU A 127 11.20 12.82 -15.98
CA GLU A 127 10.06 13.55 -15.44
C GLU A 127 9.42 12.70 -14.34
N LEU A 128 8.99 13.33 -13.24
CA LEU A 128 8.24 12.65 -12.18
C LEU A 128 6.75 12.97 -12.29
N ARG A 129 5.94 11.97 -12.61
CA ARG A 129 4.47 12.07 -12.73
C ARG A 129 3.77 11.48 -11.53
N TRP A 130 3.57 12.30 -10.52
CA TRP A 130 2.99 11.87 -9.24
C TRP A 130 1.46 11.80 -9.21
N LYS A 131 0.75 12.44 -10.16
CA LYS A 131 -0.73 12.60 -10.11
C LYS A 131 -1.46 11.28 -9.85
N LYS A 132 -1.19 10.23 -10.65
CA LYS A 132 -1.85 8.93 -10.51
C LYS A 132 -1.49 8.22 -9.21
N ALA A 133 -0.25 8.32 -8.73
CA ALA A 133 0.15 7.76 -7.44
C ALA A 133 -0.59 8.44 -6.28
N TYR A 134 -0.69 9.78 -6.30
CA TYR A 134 -1.50 10.51 -5.34
C TYR A 134 -2.98 10.16 -5.42
N ALA A 135 -3.54 9.99 -6.62
CA ALA A 135 -4.95 9.60 -6.78
C ALA A 135 -5.25 8.26 -6.10
N ILE A 136 -4.37 7.26 -6.26
CA ILE A 136 -4.50 5.95 -5.60
C ILE A 136 -4.36 6.10 -4.08
N SER A 137 -3.32 6.78 -3.61
CA SER A 137 -3.08 7.00 -2.17
C SER A 137 -4.22 7.77 -1.49
N ASN A 138 -4.72 8.86 -2.09
CA ASN A 138 -5.87 9.61 -1.58
C ASN A 138 -7.17 8.79 -1.62
N THR A 139 -7.35 7.94 -2.63
CA THR A 139 -8.51 7.03 -2.69
C THR A 139 -8.44 6.01 -1.55
N PHE A 140 -7.27 5.44 -1.26
CA PHE A 140 -7.08 4.62 -0.06
C PHE A 140 -7.32 5.40 1.23
N SER A 141 -6.87 6.64 1.35
CA SER A 141 -7.10 7.45 2.56
C SER A 141 -8.59 7.69 2.79
N LEU A 142 -9.34 7.99 1.73
CA LEU A 142 -10.80 8.14 1.80
C LEU A 142 -11.48 6.81 2.17
N PHE A 143 -11.15 5.73 1.46
CA PHE A 143 -11.73 4.41 1.71
C PHE A 143 -11.45 3.95 3.13
N THR A 144 -10.18 4.05 3.56
CA THR A 144 -9.77 3.55 4.87
C THR A 144 -10.35 4.36 6.02
N MET A 145 -10.63 5.66 5.82
CA MET A 145 -11.38 6.47 6.79
C MET A 145 -12.80 5.94 7.02
N GLN A 146 -13.46 5.43 5.98
CA GLN A 146 -14.81 4.87 6.06
C GLN A 146 -14.81 3.48 6.70
N VAL A 147 -13.87 2.61 6.33
CA VAL A 147 -13.79 1.23 6.87
C VAL A 147 -13.11 1.16 8.24
N PHE A 148 -12.60 2.28 8.76
CA PHE A 148 -11.93 2.33 10.06
C PHE A 148 -12.89 1.99 11.20
N TYR A 149 -14.15 2.39 11.06
CA TYR A 149 -15.20 2.01 12.01
C TYR A 149 -15.89 0.75 11.52
N PRO A 150 -16.11 -0.25 12.41
CA PRO A 150 -16.91 -1.40 12.04
C PRO A 150 -18.29 -0.92 11.55
N PRO A 151 -18.84 -1.54 10.49
CA PRO A 151 -20.15 -1.19 10.01
C PRO A 151 -21.17 -1.37 11.13
N GLU A 152 -22.19 -0.50 11.18
CA GLU A 152 -23.25 -0.56 12.20
C GLU A 152 -24.00 -1.90 12.19
N LYS A 153 -24.04 -2.56 11.01
CA LYS A 153 -24.53 -3.92 10.83
C LYS A 153 -23.34 -4.86 10.65
N GLU A 154 -23.40 -6.00 11.33
CA GLU A 154 -22.43 -7.08 11.14
C GLU A 154 -22.42 -7.53 9.67
N VAL A 155 -21.22 -7.76 9.17
CA VAL A 155 -20.99 -8.28 7.82
C VAL A 155 -21.06 -9.80 7.86
N SER A 156 -21.75 -10.41 6.89
CA SER A 156 -22.02 -11.85 6.86
C SER A 156 -20.82 -12.72 6.45
N SER A 157 -19.63 -12.12 6.30
CA SER A 157 -18.43 -12.85 5.91
C SER A 157 -18.04 -13.89 6.97
N ALA A 158 -17.87 -15.14 6.54
CA ALA A 158 -17.31 -16.19 7.39
C ALA A 158 -15.78 -16.08 7.55
N LEU A 159 -15.12 -15.27 6.72
CA LEU A 159 -13.68 -15.05 6.80
C LEU A 159 -13.33 -14.06 7.92
N PRO A 160 -12.24 -14.26 8.66
CA PRO A 160 -11.76 -13.27 9.62
C PRO A 160 -11.05 -12.10 8.91
N GLN A 161 -11.09 -10.91 9.49
CA GLN A 161 -10.28 -9.78 9.07
C GLN A 161 -8.81 -10.02 9.43
N ILE A 162 -7.96 -10.19 8.41
CA ILE A 162 -6.52 -10.47 8.59
C ILE A 162 -5.73 -9.20 8.89
N LEU A 163 -6.08 -8.11 8.21
CA LEU A 163 -5.40 -6.83 8.29
C LEU A 163 -6.42 -5.73 8.20
N SER A 164 -6.35 -4.76 9.09
CA SER A 164 -7.03 -3.48 8.93
C SER A 164 -6.00 -2.37 8.91
N PHE A 165 -6.13 -1.41 8.00
CA PHE A 165 -5.20 -0.28 7.92
C PHE A 165 -5.91 1.03 7.60
N ASN A 166 -5.27 2.11 8.00
CA ASN A 166 -5.62 3.47 7.69
C ASN A 166 -4.43 4.17 7.04
N THR A 167 -4.70 4.99 6.04
CA THR A 167 -3.68 5.79 5.39
C THR A 167 -4.03 7.27 5.45
N THR A 168 -3.00 8.11 5.38
CA THR A 168 -3.16 9.54 5.16
C THR A 168 -2.26 9.97 4.02
N THR A 169 -2.75 10.86 3.17
CA THR A 169 -2.03 11.30 1.98
C THR A 169 -1.98 12.82 1.89
N PHE A 170 -0.78 13.38 1.87
CA PHE A 170 -0.53 14.82 1.75
C PHE A 170 0.69 15.08 0.86
N LYS A 171 0.84 16.31 0.36
CA LYS A 171 2.09 16.75 -0.29
C LYS A 171 3.10 17.13 0.79
N GLY A 172 4.35 16.69 0.66
CA GLY A 172 5.44 17.02 1.57
C GLY A 172 5.77 15.90 2.57
N ASN A 173 6.54 16.23 3.62
CA ASN A 173 6.99 15.26 4.62
C ASN A 173 5.81 14.59 5.33
N HIS A 174 5.95 13.30 5.66
CA HIS A 174 4.89 12.44 6.20
C HIS A 174 3.64 12.35 5.31
N GLY A 175 3.81 12.59 4.01
CA GLY A 175 2.74 12.63 3.02
C GLY A 175 2.14 11.28 2.66
N GLY A 176 2.63 10.16 3.21
CA GLY A 176 2.20 8.81 2.87
C GLY A 176 1.98 7.88 4.07
N SER A 177 1.74 8.40 5.27
CA SER A 177 1.64 7.56 6.47
C SER A 177 0.62 6.42 6.36
N ILE A 178 0.96 5.28 6.97
CA ILE A 178 0.14 4.08 7.07
C ILE A 178 0.25 3.49 8.48
N GLY A 179 -0.88 3.05 9.01
CA GLY A 179 -0.94 2.35 10.30
C GLY A 179 -2.16 1.44 10.33
N GLY A 180 -2.32 0.67 11.40
CA GLY A 180 -3.44 -0.25 11.48
C GLY A 180 -3.30 -1.32 12.55
N VAL A 181 -4.00 -2.43 12.34
CA VAL A 181 -4.00 -3.61 13.21
C VAL A 181 -3.87 -4.87 12.36
N PHE A 182 -2.89 -5.70 12.67
CA PHE A 182 -2.86 -7.11 12.26
C PHE A 182 -3.88 -7.87 13.11
N GLY A 183 -4.83 -8.54 12.47
CA GLY A 183 -5.85 -9.35 13.16
C GLY A 183 -5.25 -10.59 13.81
N ILE A 184 -6.01 -11.26 14.69
CA ILE A 184 -5.55 -12.48 15.39
C ILE A 184 -4.93 -13.50 14.43
N PRO A 185 -5.55 -13.86 13.27
CA PRO A 185 -4.99 -14.89 12.40
C PRO A 185 -3.63 -14.51 11.81
N PHE A 186 -3.40 -13.22 11.54
CA PHE A 186 -2.11 -12.71 11.09
C PHE A 186 -1.07 -12.87 12.20
N CYS A 187 -1.43 -12.49 13.43
CA CYS A 187 -0.52 -12.60 14.57
C CYS A 187 -0.16 -14.06 14.88
N GLN A 188 -1.13 -14.98 14.82
CA GLN A 188 -0.87 -16.42 14.97
C GLN A 188 0.07 -16.95 13.89
N TRP A 189 -0.11 -16.53 12.64
CA TRP A 189 0.82 -16.85 11.56
C TRP A 189 2.23 -16.30 11.85
N LEU A 190 2.36 -15.03 12.29
CA LEU A 190 3.65 -14.46 12.67
C LEU A 190 4.32 -15.16 13.85
N ASP A 191 3.54 -15.61 14.83
CA ASP A 191 4.04 -16.30 16.03
C ASP A 191 4.53 -17.72 15.71
N SER A 192 4.11 -18.30 14.58
CA SER A 192 4.61 -19.60 14.12
C SER A 192 6.07 -19.57 13.68
N PHE A 193 6.66 -18.38 13.47
CA PHE A 193 8.07 -18.22 13.12
C PHE A 193 8.91 -18.00 14.39
N THR A 194 9.61 -19.05 14.85
CA THR A 194 10.41 -19.00 16.07
C THR A 194 11.78 -18.33 15.89
N GLU A 195 12.23 -18.20 14.65
CA GLU A 195 13.54 -17.65 14.27
C GLU A 195 13.40 -16.44 13.35
N SER A 196 14.51 -15.72 13.18
CA SER A 196 14.56 -14.62 12.23
C SER A 196 14.23 -15.13 10.82
N THR A 197 13.15 -14.61 10.24
CA THR A 197 12.58 -15.09 8.98
C THR A 197 12.55 -13.96 7.95
N TYR A 198 13.14 -14.20 6.79
CA TYR A 198 13.01 -13.33 5.62
C TYR A 198 11.85 -13.79 4.76
N PHE A 199 10.88 -12.91 4.51
CA PHE A 199 9.71 -13.22 3.70
C PHE A 199 9.99 -12.86 2.24
N GLU A 200 10.43 -13.85 1.46
CA GLU A 200 10.88 -13.66 0.07
C GLU A 200 9.79 -13.09 -0.83
N LYS A 201 8.58 -13.67 -0.79
CA LYS A 201 7.50 -13.26 -1.70
C LYS A 201 7.04 -11.81 -1.46
N PRO A 202 6.68 -11.37 -0.24
CA PRO A 202 6.39 -9.95 0.02
C PRO A 202 7.53 -9.00 -0.38
N SER A 203 8.79 -9.38 -0.09
CA SER A 203 9.96 -8.56 -0.46
C SER A 203 10.11 -8.44 -1.99
N SER A 204 9.84 -9.53 -2.72
CA SER A 204 9.83 -9.56 -4.18
C SER A 204 8.72 -8.68 -4.76
N VAL A 205 7.51 -8.74 -4.21
CA VAL A 205 6.38 -7.88 -4.60
C VAL A 205 6.73 -6.40 -4.40
N MET A 206 7.24 -6.03 -3.22
CA MET A 206 7.67 -4.66 -2.93
C MET A 206 8.74 -4.20 -3.94
N THR A 207 9.71 -5.07 -4.24
CA THR A 207 10.75 -4.79 -5.23
C THR A 207 10.18 -4.57 -6.63
N LYS A 208 9.26 -5.43 -7.09
CA LYS A 208 8.60 -5.30 -8.39
C LYS A 208 7.81 -3.99 -8.50
N VAL A 209 7.03 -3.67 -7.47
CA VAL A 209 6.20 -2.46 -7.41
C VAL A 209 7.05 -1.19 -7.42
N TYR A 210 8.09 -1.15 -6.59
CA TYR A 210 9.03 -0.02 -6.57
C TYR A 210 9.74 0.13 -7.92
N LYS A 211 10.12 -0.99 -8.54
CA LYS A 211 10.76 -1.00 -9.87
C LYS A 211 9.80 -0.51 -10.94
N LYS A 212 8.52 -0.87 -10.88
CA LYS A 212 7.50 -0.38 -11.81
C LYS A 212 7.33 1.14 -11.72
N MET A 213 7.34 1.68 -10.50
CA MET A 213 7.23 3.13 -10.28
C MET A 213 8.46 3.90 -10.77
N PHE A 214 9.68 3.39 -10.56
CA PHE A 214 10.93 4.14 -10.82
C PHE A 214 11.77 3.63 -12.00
N GLY A 215 11.38 2.52 -12.61
CA GLY A 215 12.06 1.85 -13.73
C GLY A 215 13.28 1.03 -13.29
N LYS A 216 14.32 1.70 -12.78
CA LYS A 216 15.53 1.06 -12.27
C LYS A 216 15.60 1.16 -10.75
N ILE A 217 16.15 0.13 -10.13
CA ILE A 217 16.48 0.10 -8.71
C ILE A 217 17.97 -0.21 -8.61
N ASP A 218 18.72 0.59 -7.86
CA ASP A 218 20.11 0.28 -7.56
C ASP A 218 20.24 -0.80 -6.47
N SER A 219 21.47 -1.22 -6.19
CA SER A 219 21.73 -2.26 -5.19
C SER A 219 21.36 -1.84 -3.76
N LEU A 220 21.50 -0.55 -3.43
CA LEU A 220 21.21 -0.03 -2.11
C LEU A 220 19.70 -0.03 -1.87
N ASP A 221 18.94 0.53 -2.80
CA ASP A 221 17.48 0.53 -2.74
C ASP A 221 16.93 -0.90 -2.70
N LYS A 222 17.48 -1.80 -3.53
CA LYS A 222 17.10 -3.23 -3.51
C LYS A 222 17.35 -3.87 -2.15
N SER A 223 18.48 -3.56 -1.50
CA SER A 223 18.79 -4.09 -0.15
C SER A 223 17.85 -3.59 0.94
N ARG A 224 17.17 -2.45 0.70
CA ARG A 224 16.20 -1.85 1.61
C ARG A 224 14.77 -2.33 1.36
N LEU A 225 14.49 -3.01 0.26
CA LEU A 225 13.17 -3.58 -0.05
C LEU A 225 13.06 -4.99 0.52
N LYS A 226 12.72 -5.09 1.82
CA LYS A 226 12.69 -6.37 2.52
C LYS A 226 11.59 -6.43 3.56
N VAL A 227 11.13 -7.65 3.80
CA VAL A 227 10.17 -7.99 4.85
C VAL A 227 10.78 -9.05 5.74
N VAL A 228 10.91 -8.74 7.03
CA VAL A 228 11.61 -9.59 7.99
C VAL A 228 10.84 -9.68 9.30
N SER A 229 10.76 -10.88 9.88
CA SER A 229 10.48 -11.09 11.30
C SER A 229 11.82 -11.32 11.98
N PHE A 230 12.23 -10.46 12.92
CA PHE A 230 13.51 -10.61 13.62
C PHE A 230 13.41 -11.50 14.86
N ARG A 231 12.19 -11.66 15.37
CA ARG A 231 11.83 -12.44 16.56
C ARG A 231 10.37 -12.88 16.46
N PRO A 232 9.94 -13.91 17.21
CA PRO A 232 8.57 -14.39 17.18
C PRO A 232 7.58 -13.24 17.32
N GLY A 233 6.62 -13.21 16.41
CA GLY A 233 5.55 -12.23 16.48
C GLY A 233 5.90 -10.80 16.07
N SER A 234 7.12 -10.56 15.61
CA SER A 234 7.52 -9.28 15.02
C SER A 234 7.40 -9.31 13.49
N ILE A 235 7.25 -8.14 12.89
CA ILE A 235 7.46 -7.96 11.46
C ILE A 235 7.91 -6.54 11.19
N THR A 236 8.77 -6.38 10.19
CA THR A 236 9.18 -5.10 9.64
C THR A 236 9.14 -5.19 8.12
N LEU A 237 8.54 -4.19 7.48
CA LEU A 237 8.64 -3.97 6.05
C LEU A 237 9.49 -2.72 5.87
N ASP A 238 10.57 -2.81 5.12
CA ASP A 238 11.46 -1.69 4.80
C ASP A 238 11.29 -1.30 3.33
N VAL A 239 11.38 0.01 3.03
CA VAL A 239 11.46 0.54 1.66
C VAL A 239 12.54 1.64 1.58
N PRO A 240 13.00 2.01 0.38
CA PRO A 240 13.93 3.11 0.21
C PRO A 240 13.39 4.43 0.77
N GLY A 241 14.28 5.18 1.44
CA GLY A 241 13.96 6.38 2.20
C GLY A 241 14.85 6.51 3.43
N ASP A 242 14.63 7.56 4.23
CA ASP A 242 15.29 7.77 5.50
C ASP A 242 14.55 7.02 6.61
N ALA A 243 15.05 5.85 7.03
CA ALA A 243 14.40 4.99 8.02
C ALA A 243 12.91 4.75 7.72
N CYS A 244 12.56 4.51 6.44
CA CYS A 244 11.19 4.32 5.99
C CYS A 244 10.76 2.86 6.16
N ASN A 245 9.93 2.59 7.16
CA ASN A 245 9.46 1.23 7.45
C ASN A 245 8.06 1.17 8.04
N VAL A 246 7.47 -0.02 8.03
CA VAL A 246 6.27 -0.40 8.79
C VAL A 246 6.66 -1.44 9.83
N TYR A 247 6.21 -1.26 11.07
CA TYR A 247 6.56 -2.11 12.20
C TYR A 247 5.41 -2.24 13.20
N ILE A 248 5.39 -3.34 13.96
CA ILE A 248 4.44 -3.52 15.07
C ILE A 248 4.73 -2.51 16.17
N LYS A 249 3.69 -1.80 16.60
CA LYS A 249 3.75 -0.78 17.65
C LYS A 249 3.60 -1.43 19.03
N GLY A 250 4.38 -0.94 20.00
CA GLY A 250 4.29 -1.34 21.41
C GLY A 250 5.40 -2.30 21.82
N THR A 251 5.73 -2.27 23.11
CA THR A 251 6.78 -3.08 23.73
C THR A 251 6.24 -4.25 24.56
N HIS A 252 4.93 -4.30 24.78
CA HIS A 252 4.28 -5.36 25.55
C HIS A 252 4.17 -6.64 24.73
N ILE A 253 4.36 -7.78 25.39
CA ILE A 253 4.11 -9.11 24.83
C ILE A 253 2.59 -9.21 24.61
N PRO A 254 2.10 -9.22 23.35
CA PRO A 254 0.67 -9.26 23.08
C PRO A 254 0.12 -10.64 23.45
N LYS A 255 -1.12 -10.71 23.91
CA LYS A 255 -1.73 -12.01 24.18
C LYS A 255 -2.09 -12.74 22.87
N PRO A 256 -2.11 -14.09 22.85
CA PRO A 256 -2.45 -14.87 21.66
C PRO A 256 -3.82 -14.54 21.04
N GLU A 257 -4.75 -14.07 21.87
CA GLU A 257 -6.11 -13.68 21.52
C GLU A 257 -6.26 -12.23 21.05
N GLU A 258 -5.17 -11.45 21.00
CA GLU A 258 -5.19 -10.03 20.66
C GLU A 258 -4.51 -9.76 19.31
N GLY A 259 -5.11 -8.87 18.50
CA GLY A 259 -4.44 -8.33 17.32
C GLY A 259 -3.34 -7.33 17.69
N ARG A 260 -2.42 -7.06 16.76
CA ARG A 260 -1.26 -6.20 17.02
C ARG A 260 -1.32 -4.91 16.23
N PRO A 261 -1.29 -3.73 16.89
CA PRO A 261 -1.22 -2.48 16.16
C PRO A 261 0.11 -2.35 15.44
N PHE A 262 0.11 -1.70 14.29
CA PHE A 262 1.32 -1.34 13.56
C PHE A 262 1.28 0.13 13.14
N SER A 263 2.46 0.66 12.88
CA SER A 263 2.65 2.04 12.42
C SER A 263 3.79 2.07 11.40
N CYS A 264 3.89 3.17 10.67
CA CYS A 264 5.05 3.47 9.85
C CYS A 264 5.99 4.48 10.52
N HIS A 265 7.21 4.55 10.00
CA HIS A 265 8.18 5.61 10.21
C HIS A 265 8.55 6.23 8.85
N ASN A 266 8.66 7.57 8.78
CA ASN A 266 9.14 8.34 7.61
C ASN A 266 8.59 7.91 6.23
N THR A 267 7.29 7.61 6.17
CA THR A 267 6.61 7.37 4.88
C THR A 267 6.17 8.70 4.28
N ASP A 268 7.03 9.28 3.45
CA ASP A 268 6.89 10.65 2.95
C ASP A 268 6.15 10.73 1.62
N THR A 269 6.18 9.66 0.82
CA THR A 269 5.66 9.68 -0.55
C THR A 269 4.56 8.65 -0.80
N PRO A 270 3.65 8.91 -1.76
CA PRO A 270 2.72 7.90 -2.27
C PRO A 270 3.43 6.63 -2.75
N ALA A 271 4.63 6.74 -3.33
CA ALA A 271 5.37 5.57 -3.81
C ALA A 271 5.76 4.61 -2.67
N GLN A 272 6.22 5.15 -1.54
CA GLN A 272 6.54 4.34 -0.36
C GLN A 272 5.26 3.72 0.23
N GLN A 273 4.19 4.51 0.35
CA GLN A 273 2.90 4.01 0.84
C GLN A 273 2.35 2.87 -0.04
N LEU A 274 2.34 3.04 -1.36
CA LEU A 274 1.87 2.01 -2.29
C LEU A 274 2.74 0.76 -2.26
N THR A 275 4.06 0.93 -2.13
CA THR A 275 4.97 -0.21 -1.93
C THR A 275 4.62 -0.99 -0.67
N PHE A 276 4.34 -0.31 0.45
CA PHE A 276 3.90 -0.96 1.68
C PHE A 276 2.54 -1.67 1.53
N ILE A 277 1.55 -1.02 0.92
CA ILE A 277 0.23 -1.64 0.73
C ILE A 277 0.36 -2.91 -0.11
N CYS A 278 1.18 -2.92 -1.17
CA CYS A 278 1.42 -4.13 -1.95
C CYS A 278 2.17 -5.21 -1.17
N GLY A 279 3.15 -4.84 -0.33
CA GLY A 279 3.82 -5.77 0.57
C GLY A 279 2.88 -6.39 1.61
N LEU A 280 1.99 -5.58 2.18
CA LEU A 280 0.95 -6.01 3.11
C LEU A 280 -0.10 -6.90 2.42
N ALA A 281 -0.45 -6.62 1.17
CA ALA A 281 -1.33 -7.45 0.36
C ALA A 281 -0.71 -8.84 0.14
N ALA A 282 0.57 -8.90 -0.23
CA ALA A 282 1.28 -10.16 -0.39
C ALA A 282 1.40 -10.95 0.92
N LEU A 283 1.56 -10.26 2.06
CA LEU A 283 1.50 -10.89 3.39
C LEU A 283 0.09 -11.42 3.71
N SER A 284 -0.96 -10.65 3.40
CA SER A 284 -2.34 -11.10 3.58
C SER A 284 -2.60 -12.39 2.81
N ASP A 285 -2.10 -12.48 1.57
CA ASP A 285 -2.19 -13.69 0.75
C ASP A 285 -1.49 -14.90 1.41
N GLU A 286 -0.30 -14.71 1.98
CA GLU A 286 0.41 -15.76 2.73
C GLU A 286 -0.36 -16.23 3.97
N VAL A 287 -0.94 -15.31 4.74
CA VAL A 287 -1.77 -15.65 5.91
C VAL A 287 -3.03 -16.41 5.46
N ARG A 288 -3.70 -15.97 4.38
CA ARG A 288 -4.86 -16.69 3.83
C ARG A 288 -4.51 -18.11 3.41
N LEU A 289 -3.31 -18.34 2.86
CA LEU A 289 -2.83 -19.69 2.52
C LEU A 289 -2.55 -20.53 3.77
N PHE A 290 -1.98 -19.93 4.81
CA PHE A 290 -1.75 -20.59 6.09
C PHE A 290 -3.06 -21.09 6.72
N LEU A 291 -4.12 -20.26 6.72
CA LEU A 291 -5.42 -20.60 7.31
C LEU A 291 -6.21 -21.68 6.57
N LYS A 292 -5.78 -22.07 5.36
CA LYS A 292 -6.41 -23.17 4.59
C LYS A 292 -5.78 -24.54 4.90
N LYS A 293 -4.67 -24.58 5.63
CA LYS A 293 -3.98 -25.80 6.03
C LYS A 293 -4.59 -26.35 7.31
#